data_AF-A0A6B2FZI1-F1
#
_entry.id   AF-A0A6B2FZI1-F1
#
_cell.length_a   1.000
_cell.length_b   1.000
_cell.length_c   1.000
_cell.angle_alpha   90.00
_cell.angle_beta   90.00
_cell.angle_gamma   90.00
#
_symmetry.space_group_name_H-M   'P 1'
#
loop_
_entity.id
_entity.type
_entity.pdbx_description
1 polymer ?
#
loop_
_entity_poly.entity_id
_entity_poly.type
_entity_poly.pdbx_seq_one_letter_code
_entity_poly.pdbx_strand_id
1 'polypeptide(L)'
;MKKARLTSLDETVLLATYNKYFCCNRIKGSSPSPFDRFLSNKFGSKVAEKMLQFIESSKTNPKIFDDISTSCMIASTCEGYKYFNYQEILDQTNIALRTPKNCWWSSLKNILNILSRSDFTYHSVTVPNAKFNRVGL
;
A
#
# COMPACT_ATOMS: atom_id res chain seq x y z
N MET A 1 47.61 11.26 14.26
CA MET A 1 46.24 11.22 13.68
C MET A 1 46.01 12.49 12.89
N LYS A 2 46.06 12.44 11.55
CA LYS A 2 45.87 13.61 10.70
C LYS A 2 44.38 13.96 10.64
N LYS A 3 44.02 15.10 11.24
CA LYS A 3 42.68 15.70 11.15
C LYS A 3 42.49 16.18 9.71
N ALA A 4 41.64 15.50 8.93
CA ALA A 4 41.25 15.99 7.62
C ALA A 4 40.42 17.27 7.81
N ARG A 5 40.95 18.37 7.29
CA ARG A 5 40.34 19.70 7.30
C ARG A 5 39.24 19.70 6.25
N LEU A 6 37.97 19.54 6.66
CA LEU A 6 36.81 19.74 5.79
C LEU A 6 36.73 21.22 5.45
N THR A 7 37.00 21.54 4.19
CA THR A 7 36.86 22.88 3.61
C THR A 7 35.40 23.26 3.52
N SER A 8 35.11 24.54 3.78
CA SER A 8 33.81 25.20 3.93
C SER A 8 32.90 25.24 2.68
N LEU A 9 32.97 24.23 1.80
CA LEU A 9 32.25 24.18 0.52
C LEU A 9 31.23 23.03 0.41
N ASP A 10 31.14 22.12 1.38
CA ASP A 10 30.26 20.94 1.27
C ASP A 10 28.83 21.14 1.80
N GLU A 11 28.58 22.07 2.73
CA GLU A 11 27.23 22.25 3.29
C GLU A 11 26.27 22.99 2.32
N THR A 12 26.78 23.90 1.49
CA THR A 12 25.97 24.64 0.51
C THR A 12 25.63 23.80 -0.73
N VAL A 13 26.49 22.85 -1.11
CA VAL A 13 26.23 21.93 -2.23
C VAL A 13 25.24 20.84 -1.83
N LEU A 14 25.30 20.33 -0.60
CA LEU A 14 24.33 19.34 -0.10
C LEU A 14 22.92 19.93 0.09
N LEU A 15 22.80 21.22 0.41
CA LEU A 15 21.50 21.90 0.52
C LEU A 15 20.89 22.23 -0.86
N ALA A 16 21.68 22.24 -1.94
CA ALA A 16 21.24 22.67 -3.27
C ALA A 16 20.50 21.60 -4.10
N THR A 17 20.39 20.35 -3.64
CA THR A 17 19.79 19.25 -4.44
C THR A 17 18.62 18.53 -3.77
N TYR A 18 17.84 19.21 -2.92
CA TYR A 18 16.57 18.66 -2.42
C TYR A 18 15.38 19.41 -3.03
N ASN A 19 15.01 19.04 -4.26
CA ASN A 19 13.75 19.50 -4.84
C ASN A 19 12.58 18.79 -4.15
N LYS A 20 11.85 19.53 -3.32
CA LYS A 20 10.67 19.02 -2.62
C LYS A 20 9.45 19.12 -3.55
N TYR A 21 9.06 18.00 -4.15
CA TYR A 21 7.87 17.94 -5.00
C TYR A 21 6.61 17.68 -4.15
N PHE A 22 5.66 18.63 -4.16
CA PHE A 22 4.34 18.45 -3.55
C PHE A 22 3.30 18.17 -4.64
N CYS A 23 2.67 16.99 -4.60
CA CYS A 23 1.70 16.54 -5.61
C CYS A 23 0.25 16.48 -5.09
N CYS A 24 -0.12 17.29 -4.10
CA CYS A 24 -1.32 17.15 -3.25
C CYS A 24 -2.62 16.74 -3.99
N ASN A 25 -2.94 17.37 -5.13
CA ASN A 25 -4.16 17.05 -5.88
C ASN A 25 -3.96 16.01 -7.00
N ARG A 26 -2.73 15.83 -7.49
CA ARG A 26 -2.41 14.89 -8.57
C ARG A 26 -2.54 13.42 -8.13
N ILE A 27 -2.39 13.13 -6.84
CA ILE A 27 -2.49 11.78 -6.27
C ILE A 27 -3.88 11.16 -6.49
N LYS A 28 -4.93 11.98 -6.65
CA LYS A 28 -6.28 11.49 -6.98
C LYS A 28 -6.39 10.92 -8.40
N GLY A 29 -5.42 11.21 -9.27
CA GLY A 29 -5.49 10.91 -10.69
C GLY A 29 -6.47 11.83 -11.44
N SER A 30 -6.44 11.75 -12.77
CA SER A 30 -7.42 12.42 -13.65
C SER A 30 -8.47 11.45 -14.18
N SER A 31 -8.10 10.20 -14.43
CA SER A 31 -8.98 9.14 -14.91
C SER A 31 -8.69 7.85 -14.14
N PRO A 32 -9.72 7.08 -13.73
CA PRO A 32 -9.51 5.83 -13.01
C PRO A 32 -8.75 4.83 -13.87
N SER A 33 -7.89 4.03 -13.24
CA SER A 33 -7.18 2.98 -13.98
C SER A 33 -8.16 1.91 -14.49
N PRO A 34 -7.83 1.17 -15.56
CA PRO A 34 -8.63 0.02 -15.98
C PRO A 34 -8.89 -0.99 -14.85
N PHE A 35 -7.90 -1.15 -13.95
CA PHE A 35 -8.01 -2.01 -12.77
C PHE A 35 -9.08 -1.50 -11.79
N ASP A 36 -9.08 -0.21 -11.46
CA ASP A 36 -10.09 0.38 -10.57
C ASP A 36 -11.50 0.25 -11.16
N ARG A 37 -11.64 0.40 -12.48
CA ARG A 37 -12.93 0.21 -13.18
C ARG A 37 -13.44 -1.23 -13.07
N PHE A 38 -12.57 -2.20 -13.35
CA PHE A 38 -12.91 -3.61 -13.24
C PHE A 38 -13.29 -3.97 -11.79
N LEU A 39 -12.47 -3.55 -10.83
CA LEU A 39 -12.68 -3.85 -9.43
C LEU A 39 -13.98 -3.22 -8.89
N SER A 40 -14.26 -1.97 -9.27
CA SER A 40 -15.51 -1.29 -8.91
C SER A 40 -16.75 -2.02 -9.44
N ASN A 41 -16.74 -2.41 -10.72
CA ASN A 41 -17.84 -3.18 -11.31
C ASN A 41 -18.03 -4.53 -10.60
N LYS A 42 -16.92 -5.19 -10.25
CA LYS A 42 -16.96 -6.48 -9.55
C LYS A 42 -17.54 -6.34 -8.14
N PHE A 43 -17.13 -5.33 -7.38
CA PHE A 43 -17.73 -5.04 -6.08
C PHE A 43 -19.20 -4.64 -6.20
N GLY A 44 -19.56 -3.80 -7.18
CA GLY A 44 -20.94 -3.40 -7.42
C GLY A 44 -21.86 -4.59 -7.68
N SER A 45 -21.44 -5.54 -8.52
CA SER A 45 -22.19 -6.78 -8.77
C SER A 45 -22.37 -7.61 -7.50
N LYS A 46 -21.31 -7.75 -6.69
CA LYS A 46 -21.35 -8.51 -5.43
C LYS A 46 -22.19 -7.85 -4.35
N VAL A 47 -22.20 -6.52 -4.28
CA VAL A 47 -23.07 -5.79 -3.36
C VAL A 47 -24.53 -5.92 -3.78
N ALA A 48 -24.82 -5.83 -5.07
CA ALA A 48 -26.18 -6.03 -5.59
C ALA A 48 -26.70 -7.43 -5.26
N GLU A 49 -25.90 -8.48 -5.47
CA GLU A 49 -26.21 -9.86 -5.09
C GLU A 49 -26.53 -9.97 -3.59
N LYS A 50 -25.72 -9.32 -2.73
CA LYS A 50 -25.94 -9.35 -1.28
C LYS A 50 -27.20 -8.60 -0.85
N MET A 51 -27.49 -7.49 -1.51
CA MET A 51 -28.67 -6.68 -1.24
C MET A 51 -29.96 -7.44 -1.59
N LEU A 52 -29.96 -8.19 -2.70
CA LEU A 52 -31.06 -9.08 -3.07
C LEU A 52 -31.29 -10.17 -2.01
N GLN A 53 -30.22 -10.79 -1.47
CA GLN A 53 -30.34 -11.76 -0.38
C GLN A 53 -31.02 -11.17 0.86
N PHE A 54 -30.72 -9.91 1.21
CA PHE A 54 -31.40 -9.24 2.33
C PHE A 54 -32.87 -8.97 2.04
N ILE A 55 -33.22 -8.59 0.80
CA ILE A 55 -34.62 -8.39 0.38
C ILE A 55 -35.41 -9.71 0.39
N GLU A 56 -34.79 -10.82 -0.02
CA GLU A 56 -35.44 -12.13 0.06
C GLU A 56 -35.63 -12.58 1.50
N SER A 57 -34.61 -12.39 2.34
CA SER A 57 -34.67 -12.73 3.77
C SER A 57 -35.72 -11.90 4.52
N SER A 58 -35.93 -10.64 4.12
CA SER A 58 -36.91 -9.76 4.76
C SER A 58 -38.37 -10.20 4.52
N LYS A 59 -38.64 -10.96 3.45
CA LYS A 59 -39.97 -11.56 3.25
C LYS A 59 -40.34 -12.54 4.36
N THR A 60 -39.36 -13.26 4.90
CA THR A 60 -39.55 -14.18 6.02
C THR A 60 -39.53 -13.43 7.36
N ASN A 61 -38.59 -12.49 7.52
CA ASN A 61 -38.42 -11.72 8.75
C ASN A 61 -38.39 -10.21 8.46
N PRO A 62 -39.52 -9.50 8.60
CA PRO A 62 -39.61 -8.09 8.21
C PRO A 62 -38.74 -7.15 9.07
N LYS A 63 -38.31 -7.59 10.26
CA LYS A 63 -37.46 -6.83 11.18
C LYS A 63 -35.95 -6.91 10.88
N ILE A 64 -35.55 -7.67 9.86
CA ILE A 64 -34.11 -7.83 9.52
C ILE A 64 -33.42 -6.48 9.31
N PHE A 65 -34.07 -5.49 8.73
CA PHE A 65 -33.44 -4.19 8.48
C PHE A 65 -33.15 -3.37 9.73
N ASP A 66 -33.79 -3.68 10.85
CA ASP A 66 -33.54 -3.02 12.13
C ASP A 66 -32.29 -3.60 12.82
N ASP A 67 -31.85 -4.79 12.42
CA ASP A 67 -30.69 -5.44 12.99
C ASP A 67 -29.38 -4.82 12.49
N ILE A 68 -28.48 -4.51 13.41
CA ILE A 68 -27.14 -3.97 13.12
C ILE A 68 -26.29 -4.95 12.29
N SER A 69 -26.57 -6.26 12.40
CA SER A 69 -25.88 -7.32 11.63
C SER A 69 -26.07 -7.21 10.12
N THR A 70 -27.10 -6.49 9.67
CA THR A 70 -27.39 -6.26 8.26
C THR A 70 -26.45 -5.22 7.65
N SER A 71 -25.81 -4.41 8.49
CA SER A 71 -24.76 -3.47 8.07
C SER A 71 -23.44 -4.20 7.85
N CYS A 72 -23.08 -4.39 6.58
CA CYS A 72 -21.85 -5.07 6.18
C CYS A 72 -21.03 -4.27 5.16
N MET A 73 -19.70 -4.44 5.21
CA MET A 73 -18.75 -3.93 4.22
C MET A 73 -18.18 -5.10 3.41
N ILE A 74 -18.01 -4.91 2.11
CA ILE A 74 -17.29 -5.86 1.26
C ILE A 74 -15.81 -5.50 1.21
N ALA A 75 -14.94 -6.50 1.34
CA ALA A 75 -13.51 -6.32 1.16
C ALA A 75 -12.91 -7.47 0.35
N SER A 76 -11.81 -7.16 -0.34
CA SER A 76 -10.97 -8.16 -0.99
C SER A 76 -9.93 -8.64 0.00
N THR A 77 -9.86 -9.95 0.17
CA THR A 77 -8.85 -10.66 0.97
C THR A 77 -8.03 -11.55 0.05
N CYS A 78 -6.96 -12.16 0.55
CA CYS A 78 -6.15 -13.11 -0.22
C CYS A 78 -6.95 -14.35 -0.67
N GLU A 79 -7.98 -14.72 0.10
CA GLU A 79 -8.85 -15.88 -0.16
C GLU A 79 -10.02 -15.55 -1.10
N GLY A 80 -10.23 -14.27 -1.42
CA GLY A 80 -11.34 -13.80 -2.24
C GLY A 80 -12.13 -12.67 -1.58
N TYR A 81 -13.43 -12.57 -1.88
CA TYR A 81 -14.29 -11.51 -1.37
C TYR A 81 -14.98 -11.95 -0.08
N LYS A 82 -14.82 -11.15 0.97
CA LYS A 82 -15.46 -11.40 2.26
C LYS A 82 -16.33 -10.20 2.62
N TYR A 83 -17.49 -10.49 3.21
CA TYR A 83 -18.35 -9.49 3.83
C TYR A 83 -18.00 -9.45 5.32
N PHE A 84 -17.72 -8.25 5.82
CA PHE A 84 -17.42 -8.00 7.22
C PHE A 84 -18.58 -7.24 7.84
N ASN A 85 -19.00 -7.66 9.03
CA ASN A 85 -20.03 -6.94 9.77
C ASN A 85 -19.46 -5.65 10.36
N TYR A 86 -20.32 -4.66 10.55
CA TYR A 86 -19.91 -3.36 11.11
C TYR A 86 -19.16 -3.48 12.45
N GLN A 87 -19.63 -4.36 13.35
CA GLN A 87 -19.00 -4.58 14.66
C GLN A 87 -17.55 -5.11 14.53
N GLU A 88 -17.32 -6.08 13.64
CA GLU A 88 -15.97 -6.63 13.41
C GLU A 88 -15.00 -5.57 12.90
N ILE A 89 -15.49 -4.64 12.08
CA ILE A 89 -14.68 -3.55 11.50
C ILE A 89 -14.31 -2.54 12.58
N LEU A 90 -15.25 -2.20 13.47
CA LEU A 90 -15.00 -1.31 14.60
C LEU A 90 -13.90 -1.85 15.50
N ASP A 91 -13.92 -3.15 15.79
CA ASP A 91 -12.92 -3.79 16.63
C ASP A 91 -11.53 -3.76 16.00
N GLN A 92 -11.44 -3.77 14.67
CA GLN A 92 -10.19 -3.75 13.93
C GLN A 92 -9.69 -2.34 13.56
N THR A 93 -10.51 -1.31 13.74
CA THR A 93 -10.22 0.05 13.25
C THR A 93 -10.03 1.04 14.39
N ASN A 94 -9.01 1.89 14.27
CA ASN A 94 -8.90 3.07 15.12
C ASN A 94 -9.62 4.25 14.43
N ILE A 95 -10.78 4.62 14.98
CA ILE A 95 -11.66 5.64 14.40
C ILE A 95 -11.05 7.05 14.47
N ALA A 96 -10.36 7.37 15.57
CA ALA A 96 -9.75 8.69 15.76
C ALA A 96 -8.67 8.98 14.71
N LEU A 97 -7.89 7.95 14.36
CA LEU A 97 -6.82 8.03 13.37
C LEU A 97 -7.26 7.61 11.96
N ARG A 98 -8.51 7.17 11.77
CA ARG A 98 -9.06 6.62 10.52
C ARG A 98 -8.15 5.57 9.86
N THR A 99 -7.49 4.77 10.68
CA THR A 99 -6.47 3.81 10.25
C THR A 99 -6.78 2.43 10.87
N PRO A 100 -6.61 1.32 10.14
CA PRO A 100 -6.73 0.00 10.75
C PRO A 100 -5.69 -0.20 11.85
N LYS A 101 -6.02 -1.01 12.86
CA LYS A 101 -5.07 -1.37 13.93
C LYS A 101 -3.90 -2.18 13.37
N ASN A 102 -4.17 -3.03 12.39
CA ASN A 102 -3.17 -3.86 11.71
C ASN A 102 -2.97 -3.36 10.26
N CYS A 103 -1.74 -2.97 9.92
CA CYS A 103 -1.36 -2.54 8.56
C CYS A 103 -0.48 -3.59 7.90
N TRP A 104 -0.99 -4.28 6.87
CA TRP A 104 -0.27 -5.38 6.21
C TRP A 104 0.99 -4.92 5.47
N TRP A 105 0.99 -3.71 4.89
CA TRP A 105 2.13 -3.16 4.14
C TRP A 105 3.29 -2.69 5.04
N SER A 106 3.13 -2.69 6.36
CA SER A 106 4.22 -2.38 7.28
C SER A 106 5.39 -3.37 7.13
N SER A 107 5.10 -4.62 6.76
CA SER A 107 6.11 -5.62 6.43
C SER A 107 6.86 -5.30 5.13
N LEU A 108 6.15 -4.76 4.12
CA LEU A 108 6.72 -4.36 2.84
C LEU A 108 7.80 -3.28 3.01
N LYS A 109 7.65 -2.38 3.98
CA LYS A 109 8.65 -1.35 4.29
C LYS A 109 10.02 -1.96 4.61
N ASN A 110 10.06 -3.07 5.34
CA ASN A 110 11.32 -3.74 5.69
C ASN A 110 12.00 -4.31 4.44
N ILE A 111 11.24 -4.92 3.53
CA ILE A 111 11.76 -5.44 2.26
C ILE A 111 12.30 -4.29 1.41
N LEU A 112 11.54 -3.20 1.29
CA LEU A 112 11.93 -2.03 0.52
C LEU A 112 13.24 -1.42 1.05
N ASN A 113 13.42 -1.36 2.37
CA ASN A 113 14.65 -0.87 3.00
C ASN A 113 15.88 -1.76 2.69
N ILE A 114 15.68 -3.07 2.54
CA ILE A 114 16.75 -3.99 2.15
C ILE A 114 17.08 -3.79 0.67
N LEU A 115 16.05 -3.72 -0.19
CA LEU A 115 16.23 -3.54 -1.64
C LEU A 115 16.80 -2.16 -2.00
N SER A 116 16.48 -1.12 -1.22
CA SER A 116 17.00 0.22 -1.46
C SER A 116 18.49 0.37 -1.12
N ARG A 117 19.08 -0.61 -0.41
CA ARG A 117 20.54 -0.64 -0.19
C ARG A 117 21.20 -1.13 -1.46
N SER A 118 21.72 -0.21 -2.26
CA SER A 118 22.38 -0.50 -3.54
C SER A 118 23.71 -1.24 -3.43
N ASP A 119 24.26 -1.43 -2.23
CA ASP A 119 25.57 -2.04 -2.01
C ASP A 119 25.51 -3.57 -1.88
N PHE A 120 24.73 -4.24 -2.73
CA PHE A 120 24.91 -5.67 -2.93
C PHE A 120 26.17 -5.88 -3.77
N THR A 121 27.33 -5.87 -3.13
CA THR A 121 28.55 -6.39 -3.74
C THR A 121 28.28 -7.86 -4.06
N TYR A 122 28.04 -8.16 -5.35
CA TYR A 122 28.22 -9.52 -5.83
C TYR A 122 29.65 -9.89 -5.48
N HIS A 123 29.81 -10.77 -4.49
CA HIS A 123 30.97 -11.65 -4.49
C HIS A 123 30.77 -12.53 -5.72
N SER A 124 31.13 -12.00 -6.90
CA SER A 124 31.52 -12.87 -7.97
C SER A 124 32.57 -13.77 -7.33
N VAL A 125 32.34 -15.07 -7.38
CA VAL A 125 33.41 -16.03 -7.17
C VAL A 125 34.41 -15.66 -8.25
N THR A 126 35.36 -14.79 -7.90
CA THR A 126 36.35 -14.28 -8.80
C THR A 126 37.20 -15.49 -9.13
N VAL A 127 37.04 -15.99 -10.36
CA VAL A 127 38.09 -16.79 -10.98
C VAL A 127 39.36 -15.94 -10.79
N PRO A 128 40.39 -16.42 -10.07
CA PRO A 128 41.39 -15.56 -9.42
C PRO A 128 42.24 -14.66 -10.35
N ASN A 129 42.00 -14.65 -11.66
CA ASN A 129 42.77 -13.93 -12.66
C ASN A 129 41.94 -13.13 -13.68
N ALA A 130 40.65 -12.87 -13.46
CA ALA A 130 39.84 -12.10 -14.42
C ALA A 130 40.16 -10.59 -14.35
N LYS A 131 40.99 -10.09 -15.28
CA LYS A 131 41.22 -8.66 -15.48
C LYS A 131 40.07 -8.04 -16.28
N PHE A 132 39.22 -7.25 -15.63
CA PHE A 132 38.23 -6.42 -16.31
C PHE A 132 38.82 -5.05 -16.61
N ASN A 133 39.13 -4.80 -17.88
CA ASN A 133 39.41 -3.44 -18.34
C ASN A 133 38.07 -2.71 -18.50
N ARG A 134 37.84 -1.69 -17.66
CA ARG A 134 36.74 -0.75 -17.91
C ARG A 134 37.06 0.03 -19.18
N VAL A 135 36.30 -0.23 -20.24
CA VAL A 135 36.26 0.68 -21.38
C VAL A 135 35.54 1.93 -20.88
N GLY A 136 36.26 3.05 -20.79
CA GLY A 136 35.69 4.34 -20.45
C GLY A 136 34.65 4.74 -21.50
N LEU A 137 33.57 5.39 -21.03
CA LEU A 137 32.64 6.13 -21.89
C LEU A 137 33.37 7.31 -22.55
#